data_AF-A0A522VUM4-F1
#
_entry.id   AF-A0A522VUM4-F1
#
_cell.length_a   1.000
_cell.length_b   1.000
_cell.length_c   1.000
_cell.angle_alpha   90.00
_cell.angle_beta   90.00
_cell.angle_gamma   90.00
#
_symmetry.space_group_name_H-M   'P 1'
#
loop_
_entity.id
_entity.type
_entity.pdbx_description
1 polymer ?
#
loop_
_entity_poly.entity_id
_entity_poly.type
_entity_poly.pdbx_seq_one_letter_code
_entity_poly.pdbx_strand_id
1 'polypeptide(L)'
;AMIVIATWPVLRALQRRLWGRRWLAVSVMTLALLLAFVVPLALAVATVVANAGAIFAWTKSLAALQWPALPDWVSSLPVVGQPIAEAWREVAAAGWSEVARRVSPYADDALRWLATQTGSVGLIAAQLLLTVVLAAVLYADGESAAARLQRFGSRLAGARGAAAVHLAGKAVRAVALGVVVTALVQALAGGLGLLVADVPFAGVLTALMFVLAVAQIGAVPVLVCAAVWLYWSDQVGAAVALLVWSVVVGTLDNVLRPVLIRQGADLPLLLIFAGVIGGIIGFGLIGIFVGPVVLAVAYTLLEDWMNEEARRG
;
A
#
# COMPACT_ATOMS: atom_id res chain seq x y z
N ALA A 1 10.54 -11.37 4.19
CA ALA A 1 10.12 -12.36 5.22
C ALA A 1 8.60 -12.55 5.29
N MET A 2 7.80 -11.48 5.48
CA MET A 2 6.33 -11.58 5.56
C MET A 2 5.68 -12.32 4.38
N ILE A 3 6.03 -11.93 3.15
CA ILE A 3 5.52 -12.57 1.92
C ILE A 3 5.83 -14.08 1.93
N VAL A 4 7.07 -14.46 2.26
CA VAL A 4 7.52 -15.86 2.30
C VAL A 4 6.73 -16.71 3.30
N ILE A 5 6.42 -16.14 4.48
CA ILE A 5 5.66 -16.83 5.52
C ILE A 5 4.18 -16.99 5.11
N ALA A 6 3.59 -15.96 4.47
CA ALA A 6 2.22 -16.03 3.97
C ALA A 6 2.02 -17.05 2.86
N THR A 7 2.96 -17.12 1.92
CA THR A 7 2.89 -18.00 0.74
C THR A 7 3.51 -19.38 0.99
N TRP A 8 4.02 -19.65 2.19
CA TRP A 8 4.54 -20.95 2.60
C TRP A 8 3.61 -22.16 2.31
N PRO A 9 2.28 -22.12 2.57
CA PRO A 9 1.40 -23.22 2.19
C PRO A 9 1.32 -23.42 0.67
N VAL A 10 1.42 -22.34 -0.11
CA VAL A 10 1.44 -22.39 -1.58
C VAL A 10 2.74 -23.05 -2.06
N LEU A 11 3.88 -22.71 -1.47
CA LEU A 11 5.16 -23.39 -1.73
C LEU A 11 5.05 -24.90 -1.46
N ARG A 12 4.49 -25.31 -0.31
CA ARG A 12 4.33 -26.74 0.03
C ARG A 12 3.33 -27.46 -0.87
N ALA A 13 2.31 -26.78 -1.37
CA ALA A 13 1.38 -27.33 -2.36
C ALA A 13 2.08 -27.52 -3.72
N LEU A 14 2.84 -26.52 -4.17
CA LEU A 14 3.67 -26.60 -5.38
C LEU A 14 4.73 -27.69 -5.29
N GLN A 15 5.41 -27.82 -4.15
CA GLN A 15 6.41 -28.87 -3.93
C GLN A 15 5.78 -30.27 -4.03
N ARG A 16 4.58 -30.47 -3.48
CA ARG A 16 3.84 -31.73 -3.63
C ARG A 16 3.45 -32.00 -5.08
N ARG A 17 3.11 -30.97 -5.84
CA ARG A 17 2.74 -31.07 -7.27
C ARG A 17 3.95 -31.23 -8.20
N LEU A 18 5.13 -30.76 -7.78
CA LEU A 18 6.40 -30.80 -8.55
C LEU A 18 7.33 -31.92 -8.08
N TRP A 19 6.78 -33.12 -7.88
CA TRP A 19 7.53 -34.35 -7.56
C TRP A 19 8.40 -34.25 -6.29
N GLY A 20 8.01 -33.42 -5.32
CA GLY A 20 8.75 -33.24 -4.07
C GLY A 20 10.03 -32.41 -4.19
N ARG A 21 10.40 -31.96 -5.40
CA ARG A 21 11.65 -31.24 -5.64
C ARG A 21 11.54 -29.77 -5.21
N ARG A 22 12.18 -29.45 -4.09
CA ARG A 22 12.12 -28.12 -3.48
C ARG A 22 12.62 -27.00 -4.39
N TRP A 23 13.74 -27.20 -5.09
CA TRP A 23 14.32 -26.17 -5.95
C TRP A 23 13.35 -25.73 -7.07
N LEU A 24 12.56 -26.64 -7.63
CA LEU A 24 11.53 -26.31 -8.62
C LEU A 24 10.44 -25.41 -8.01
N ALA A 25 9.94 -25.76 -6.83
CA ALA A 25 8.92 -24.95 -6.14
C ALA A 25 9.44 -23.56 -5.78
N VAL A 26 10.69 -23.45 -5.33
CA VAL A 26 11.36 -22.16 -5.06
C VAL A 26 11.49 -21.35 -6.35
N SER A 27 11.97 -21.93 -7.45
CA SER A 27 12.11 -21.23 -8.74
C SER A 27 10.78 -20.69 -9.26
N VAL A 28 9.70 -21.48 -9.19
CA VAL A 28 8.36 -21.04 -9.61
C VAL A 28 7.85 -19.89 -8.73
N MET A 29 8.00 -19.99 -7.42
CA MET A 29 7.57 -18.92 -6.49
C MET A 29 8.38 -17.64 -6.68
N THR A 30 9.69 -17.75 -6.87
CA THR A 30 10.58 -16.61 -7.14
C THR A 30 10.24 -15.95 -8.47
N LEU A 31 9.97 -16.74 -9.52
CA LEU A 31 9.53 -16.21 -10.81
C LEU A 31 8.17 -15.51 -10.71
N ALA A 32 7.20 -16.09 -9.99
CA ALA A 32 5.90 -15.47 -9.77
C ALA A 32 6.03 -14.12 -9.04
N LEU A 33 6.88 -14.06 -8.00
CA LEU A 33 7.20 -12.83 -7.30
C LEU A 33 7.84 -11.79 -8.22
N LEU A 34 8.83 -12.21 -9.02
CA LEU A 34 9.51 -11.33 -9.95
C LEU A 34 8.54 -10.77 -10.99
N LEU A 35 7.67 -11.61 -11.57
CA LEU A 35 6.64 -11.17 -12.51
C LEU A 35 5.64 -10.21 -11.86
N ALA A 36 5.20 -10.49 -10.63
CA ALA A 36 4.26 -9.63 -9.91
C ALA A 36 4.80 -8.22 -9.66
N PHE A 37 6.13 -8.04 -9.55
CA PHE A 37 6.75 -6.71 -9.39
C PHE A 37 7.19 -6.09 -10.73
N VAL A 38 7.82 -6.88 -11.60
CA VAL A 38 8.41 -6.40 -12.86
C VAL A 38 7.34 -6.06 -13.89
N VAL A 39 6.28 -6.86 -14.02
CA VAL A 39 5.25 -6.62 -15.04
C VAL A 39 4.52 -5.29 -14.81
N PRO A 40 4.00 -4.97 -13.61
CA PRO A 40 3.39 -3.67 -13.37
C PRO A 40 4.33 -2.50 -13.63
N LEU A 41 5.59 -2.61 -13.20
CA LEU A 41 6.59 -1.56 -13.39
C LEU A 41 6.94 -1.37 -14.87
N ALA A 42 7.15 -2.47 -15.59
CA ALA A 42 7.45 -2.45 -17.02
C ALA A 42 6.27 -1.89 -17.82
N LEU A 43 5.04 -2.28 -17.50
CA LEU A 43 3.83 -1.73 -18.13
C LEU A 43 3.66 -0.24 -17.82
N ALA A 44 3.92 0.19 -16.58
CA ALA A 44 3.89 1.60 -16.21
C ALA A 44 4.93 2.41 -17.00
N VAL A 45 6.18 1.95 -17.06
CA VAL A 45 7.24 2.62 -17.83
C VAL A 45 6.92 2.61 -19.32
N ALA A 46 6.53 1.46 -19.87
CA ALA A 46 6.21 1.32 -21.30
C ALA A 46 5.01 2.19 -21.70
N THR A 47 3.98 2.31 -20.87
CA THR A 47 2.84 3.21 -21.17
C THR A 47 3.21 4.66 -21.04
N VAL A 48 4.03 5.06 -20.06
CA VAL A 48 4.57 6.43 -19.99
C VAL A 48 5.41 6.75 -21.22
N VAL A 49 6.25 5.83 -21.68
CA VAL A 49 7.10 6.02 -22.87
C VAL A 49 6.28 6.03 -24.16
N ALA A 50 5.38 5.06 -24.36
CA ALA A 50 4.53 4.95 -25.55
C ALA A 50 3.58 6.14 -25.68
N ASN A 51 3.15 6.70 -24.56
CA ASN A 51 2.28 7.87 -24.52
C ASN A 51 3.05 9.15 -24.20
N ALA A 52 4.39 9.16 -24.25
CA ALA A 52 5.19 10.33 -23.92
C ALA A 52 4.81 11.53 -24.78
N GLY A 53 4.56 11.32 -26.08
CA GLY A 53 4.07 12.37 -26.98
C GLY A 53 2.68 12.88 -26.62
N ALA A 54 1.77 11.98 -26.22
CA ALA A 54 0.43 12.35 -25.75
C ALA A 54 0.48 13.07 -24.39
N ILE A 55 1.35 12.64 -23.47
CA ILE A 55 1.60 13.29 -22.18
C ILE A 55 2.20 14.69 -22.40
N PHE A 56 3.13 14.85 -23.35
CA PHE A 56 3.74 16.14 -23.68
C PHE A 56 2.78 17.09 -24.43
N ALA A 57 1.88 16.54 -25.24
CA ALA A 57 0.79 17.27 -25.85
C ALA A 57 -0.27 17.66 -24.78
N TRP A 58 -0.53 16.78 -23.82
CA TRP A 58 -1.47 16.98 -22.72
C TRP A 58 -0.97 18.02 -21.71
N THR A 59 0.34 18.08 -21.43
CA THR A 59 0.91 19.16 -20.61
C THR A 59 0.79 20.52 -21.29
N LYS A 60 0.90 20.58 -22.62
CA LYS A 60 0.62 21.80 -23.39
C LYS A 60 -0.88 22.14 -23.47
N SER A 61 -1.76 21.15 -23.55
CA SER A 61 -3.21 21.38 -23.56
C SER A 61 -3.75 21.77 -22.19
N LEU A 62 -3.17 21.27 -21.10
CA LEU A 62 -3.45 21.73 -19.73
C LEU A 62 -3.07 23.20 -19.53
N ALA A 63 -1.98 23.65 -20.14
CA ALA A 63 -1.64 25.07 -20.15
C ALA A 63 -2.61 25.92 -20.99
N ALA A 64 -3.38 25.27 -21.88
CA ALA A 64 -4.43 25.89 -22.69
C ALA A 64 -5.85 25.66 -22.15
N LEU A 65 -6.03 24.83 -21.11
CA LEU A 65 -7.32 24.60 -20.47
C LEU A 65 -7.72 25.87 -19.71
N GLN A 66 -8.87 26.42 -20.07
CA GLN A 66 -9.49 27.50 -19.31
C GLN A 66 -10.03 26.91 -18.00
N TRP A 67 -9.93 27.68 -16.90
CA TRP A 67 -10.48 27.25 -15.62
C TRP A 67 -11.98 26.94 -15.78
N PRO A 68 -12.48 25.80 -15.26
CA PRO A 68 -13.91 25.50 -15.31
C PRO A 68 -14.69 26.63 -14.63
N ALA A 69 -15.77 27.06 -15.28
CA ALA A 69 -16.63 28.11 -14.75
C ALA A 69 -17.13 27.71 -13.36
N LEU A 70 -17.10 28.64 -12.41
CA LEU A 70 -17.55 28.38 -11.06
C LEU A 70 -19.04 27.98 -11.12
N PRO A 71 -19.44 26.82 -10.58
CA PRO A 71 -20.85 26.45 -10.55
C PRO A 71 -21.69 27.47 -9.78
N ASP A 72 -22.82 27.90 -10.34
CA ASP A 72 -23.65 28.99 -9.80
C ASP A 72 -24.20 28.74 -8.37
N TRP A 73 -24.19 27.50 -7.90
CA TRP A 73 -24.60 27.16 -6.54
C TRP A 73 -23.57 27.61 -5.49
N VAL A 74 -22.30 27.79 -5.86
CA VAL A 74 -21.24 28.21 -4.94
C VAL A 74 -21.38 29.69 -4.57
N SER A 75 -21.80 30.53 -5.52
CA SER A 75 -22.07 31.94 -5.28
C SER A 75 -23.36 32.19 -4.48
N SER A 76 -24.25 31.19 -4.40
CA SER A 76 -25.50 31.26 -3.63
C SER A 76 -25.35 31.01 -2.12
N LEU A 77 -24.15 30.65 -1.64
CA LEU A 77 -23.89 30.40 -0.22
C LEU A 77 -23.75 31.72 0.59
N PRO A 78 -24.63 32.01 1.56
CA PRO A 78 -24.81 33.35 2.14
C PRO A 78 -23.68 33.85 3.06
N VAL A 79 -22.61 33.07 3.30
CA VAL A 79 -21.50 33.47 4.18
C VAL A 79 -20.12 33.25 3.55
N VAL A 80 -19.97 32.24 2.68
CA VAL A 80 -18.66 31.85 2.12
C VAL A 80 -18.62 31.97 0.59
N GLY A 81 -19.77 32.18 -0.07
CA GLY A 81 -19.87 32.17 -1.53
C GLY A 81 -19.17 33.34 -2.22
N GLN A 82 -19.28 34.56 -1.68
CA GLN A 82 -18.63 35.77 -2.21
C GLN A 82 -17.08 35.70 -2.16
N PRO A 83 -16.44 35.44 -0.99
CA PRO A 83 -14.98 35.36 -0.93
C PRO A 83 -14.41 34.17 -1.71
N ILE A 84 -15.13 33.04 -1.82
CA ILE A 84 -14.72 31.91 -2.67
C ILE A 84 -14.86 32.26 -4.15
N ALA A 85 -15.94 32.95 -4.55
CA ALA A 85 -16.15 33.34 -5.94
C ALA A 85 -15.14 34.41 -6.40
N GLU A 86 -14.69 35.30 -5.52
CA GLU A 86 -13.61 36.26 -5.79
C GLU A 86 -12.25 35.57 -5.83
N ALA A 87 -11.93 34.71 -4.86
CA ALA A 87 -10.68 33.93 -4.87
C ALA A 87 -10.59 33.02 -6.10
N TRP A 88 -11.70 32.42 -6.53
CA TRP A 88 -11.75 31.62 -7.74
C TRP A 88 -11.59 32.47 -9.00
N ARG A 89 -12.18 33.67 -9.05
CA ARG A 89 -11.99 34.60 -10.17
C ARG A 89 -10.56 35.10 -10.26
N GLU A 90 -9.89 35.38 -9.15
CA GLU A 90 -8.47 35.76 -9.12
C GLU A 90 -7.57 34.61 -9.60
N VAL A 91 -7.81 33.38 -9.12
CA VAL A 91 -7.05 32.19 -9.54
C VAL A 91 -7.33 31.82 -11.00
N ALA A 92 -8.58 31.98 -11.45
CA ALA A 92 -8.97 31.76 -12.83
C ALA A 92 -8.36 32.80 -13.79
N ALA A 93 -8.28 34.07 -13.36
CA ALA A 93 -7.67 35.16 -14.12
C ALA A 93 -6.14 35.10 -14.16
N ALA A 94 -5.50 34.61 -13.09
CA ALA A 94 -4.05 34.41 -13.03
C ALA A 94 -3.56 33.22 -13.90
N GLY A 95 -4.49 32.38 -14.36
CA GLY A 95 -4.25 31.28 -15.27
C GLY A 95 -3.38 30.16 -14.68
N TRP A 96 -3.11 29.14 -15.50
CA TRP A 96 -2.28 28.00 -15.10
C TRP A 96 -0.85 28.40 -14.70
N SER A 97 -0.39 29.57 -15.15
CA SER A 97 0.94 30.11 -14.86
C SER A 97 1.19 30.48 -13.40
N GLU A 98 0.17 30.88 -12.65
CA GLU A 98 0.33 31.28 -11.24
C GLU A 98 0.18 30.08 -10.29
N VAL A 99 -0.75 29.16 -10.61
CA VAL A 99 -0.83 27.86 -9.92
C VAL A 99 0.41 27.03 -10.21
N ALA A 100 0.91 27.00 -11.45
CA ALA A 100 2.20 26.38 -11.75
C ALA A 100 3.35 27.03 -10.98
N ARG A 101 3.30 28.34 -10.67
CA ARG A 101 4.32 29.04 -9.87
C ARG A 101 4.22 28.76 -8.37
N ARG A 102 3.00 28.56 -7.84
CA ARG A 102 2.76 28.18 -6.44
C ARG A 102 2.98 26.69 -6.19
N VAL A 103 2.70 25.85 -7.17
CA VAL A 103 2.94 24.40 -7.12
C VAL A 103 4.38 24.07 -7.53
N SER A 104 5.03 24.90 -8.36
CA SER A 104 6.45 24.77 -8.76
C SER A 104 7.38 24.48 -7.59
N PRO A 105 7.37 25.21 -6.46
CA PRO A 105 8.27 24.90 -5.35
C PRO A 105 7.95 23.56 -4.69
N TYR A 106 6.68 23.15 -4.58
CA TYR A 106 6.31 21.82 -4.08
C TYR A 106 6.64 20.71 -5.07
N ALA A 107 6.49 20.97 -6.37
CA ALA A 107 6.86 20.07 -7.45
C ALA A 107 8.37 19.94 -7.53
N ASP A 108 9.13 21.02 -7.36
CA ASP A 108 10.58 21.05 -7.31
C ASP A 108 11.11 20.40 -6.03
N ASP A 109 10.48 20.60 -4.88
CA ASP A 109 10.84 19.90 -3.64
C ASP A 109 10.47 18.42 -3.71
N ALA A 110 9.32 18.07 -4.29
CA ALA A 110 8.97 16.68 -4.57
C ALA A 110 9.90 16.07 -5.61
N LEU A 111 10.30 16.79 -6.66
CA LEU A 111 11.24 16.37 -7.69
C LEU A 111 12.67 16.33 -7.19
N ARG A 112 13.06 17.15 -6.21
CA ARG A 112 14.38 17.11 -5.55
C ARG A 112 14.41 16.02 -4.50
N TRP A 113 13.34 15.81 -3.73
CA TRP A 113 13.18 14.67 -2.84
C TRP A 113 13.16 13.37 -3.65
N LEU A 114 12.41 13.33 -4.76
CA LEU A 114 12.50 12.25 -5.73
C LEU A 114 13.90 12.19 -6.29
N ALA A 115 14.51 13.21 -6.88
CA ALA A 115 15.84 13.14 -7.50
C ALA A 115 16.95 12.72 -6.53
N THR A 116 16.90 13.15 -5.26
CA THR A 116 17.81 12.70 -4.21
C THR A 116 17.56 11.25 -3.79
N GLN A 117 16.32 10.76 -3.90
CA GLN A 117 15.97 9.33 -3.78
C GLN A 117 16.14 8.52 -5.10
N THR A 118 16.11 9.19 -6.27
CA THR A 118 16.05 8.64 -7.64
C THR A 118 17.45 8.59 -8.26
N GLY A 119 18.46 9.03 -7.51
CA GLY A 119 19.88 8.71 -7.72
C GLY A 119 20.17 7.21 -7.86
N SER A 120 19.20 6.31 -7.71
CA SER A 120 18.99 5.32 -8.77
C SER A 120 17.62 4.66 -8.73
N VAL A 121 16.85 4.78 -9.82
CA VAL A 121 15.87 3.74 -10.23
C VAL A 121 16.52 2.34 -10.13
N GLY A 122 17.83 2.28 -10.42
CA GLY A 122 18.70 1.14 -10.13
C GLY A 122 18.77 0.71 -8.65
N LEU A 123 18.72 1.60 -7.65
CA LEU A 123 18.66 1.25 -6.22
C LEU A 123 17.30 0.65 -5.86
N ILE A 124 16.20 1.22 -6.37
CA ILE A 124 14.87 0.62 -6.18
C ILE A 124 14.83 -0.77 -6.84
N ALA A 125 15.32 -0.89 -8.07
CA ALA A 125 15.42 -2.17 -8.78
C ALA A 125 16.36 -3.16 -8.06
N ALA A 126 17.50 -2.69 -7.54
CA ALA A 126 18.45 -3.49 -6.78
C ALA A 126 17.86 -3.93 -5.45
N GLN A 127 17.10 -3.07 -4.76
CA GLN A 127 16.41 -3.40 -3.52
C GLN A 127 15.27 -4.39 -3.76
N LEU A 128 14.53 -4.27 -4.87
CA LEU A 128 13.55 -5.25 -5.31
C LEU A 128 14.23 -6.60 -5.61
N LEU A 129 15.31 -6.60 -6.39
CA LEU A 129 16.09 -7.80 -6.68
C LEU A 129 16.64 -8.44 -5.41
N LEU A 130 17.24 -7.66 -4.52
CA LEU A 130 17.74 -8.12 -3.23
C LEU A 130 16.62 -8.74 -2.41
N THR A 131 15.44 -8.12 -2.38
CA THR A 131 14.27 -8.65 -1.68
C THR A 131 13.82 -9.99 -2.25
N VAL A 132 13.81 -10.13 -3.59
CA VAL A 132 13.48 -11.38 -4.29
C VAL A 132 14.52 -12.46 -4.00
N VAL A 133 15.81 -12.12 -4.01
CA VAL A 133 16.90 -13.05 -3.67
C VAL A 133 16.79 -13.50 -2.22
N LEU A 134 16.61 -12.59 -1.27
CA LEU A 134 16.40 -12.92 0.15
C LEU A 134 15.15 -13.79 0.34
N ALA A 135 14.07 -13.52 -0.40
CA ALA A 135 12.88 -14.37 -0.38
C ALA A 135 13.17 -15.77 -0.92
N ALA A 136 13.92 -15.89 -2.01
CA ALA A 136 14.34 -17.17 -2.59
C ALA A 136 15.18 -17.99 -1.59
N VAL A 137 16.13 -17.36 -0.91
CA VAL A 137 16.94 -18.01 0.14
C VAL A 137 16.06 -18.47 1.31
N LEU A 138 15.12 -17.63 1.76
CA LEU A 138 14.17 -18.00 2.82
C LEU A 138 13.23 -19.14 2.39
N TYR A 139 12.81 -19.20 1.13
CA TYR A 139 12.03 -20.35 0.62
C TYR A 139 12.88 -21.62 0.51
N ALA A 140 14.17 -21.49 0.22
CA ALA A 140 15.10 -22.62 0.09
C ALA A 140 15.50 -23.22 1.44
N ASP A 141 15.59 -22.43 2.51
CA ASP A 141 16.13 -22.89 3.80
C ASP A 141 15.24 -22.57 5.01
N GLY A 142 13.96 -22.28 4.76
CA GLY A 142 13.03 -21.77 5.76
C GLY A 142 12.72 -22.72 6.93
N GLU A 143 12.67 -24.05 6.74
CA GLU A 143 12.49 -24.99 7.87
C GLU A 143 13.74 -25.04 8.75
N SER A 144 14.93 -24.97 8.16
CA SER A 144 16.19 -24.88 8.91
C SER A 144 16.21 -23.63 9.78
N ALA A 145 15.80 -22.49 9.23
CA ALA A 145 15.68 -21.23 9.96
C ALA A 145 14.60 -21.29 11.06
N ALA A 146 13.42 -21.84 10.76
CA ALA A 146 12.34 -22.01 11.74
C ALA A 146 12.75 -22.95 12.89
N ALA A 147 13.45 -24.05 12.59
CA ALA A 147 13.96 -24.99 13.59
C ALA A 147 15.06 -24.37 14.46
N ARG A 148 15.88 -23.45 13.94
CA ARG A 148 16.86 -22.69 14.74
C ARG A 148 16.16 -21.70 15.67
N LEU A 149 15.16 -20.98 15.17
CA LEU A 149 14.34 -20.06 15.98
C LEU A 149 13.58 -20.79 17.09
N GLN A 150 12.99 -21.95 16.79
CA GLN A 150 12.32 -22.78 17.79
C GLN A 150 13.29 -23.30 18.85
N ARG A 151 14.48 -23.77 18.45
CA ARG A 151 15.53 -24.21 19.39
C ARG A 151 16.06 -23.08 20.26
N PHE A 152 16.19 -21.89 19.69
CA PHE A 152 16.58 -20.69 20.42
C PHE A 152 15.51 -20.30 21.45
N GLY A 153 14.25 -20.22 21.03
CA GLY A 153 13.11 -19.97 21.92
C GLY A 153 13.02 -21.01 23.03
N SER A 154 13.18 -22.30 22.69
CA SER A 154 13.15 -23.38 23.69
C SER A 154 14.30 -23.31 24.69
N ARG A 155 15.47 -22.78 24.29
CA ARG A 155 16.59 -22.56 25.22
C ARG A 155 16.39 -21.35 26.11
N LEU A 156 15.72 -20.29 25.62
CA LEU A 156 15.48 -19.09 26.41
C LEU A 156 14.44 -19.31 27.50
N ALA A 157 13.32 -19.97 27.15
CA ALA A 157 12.14 -20.05 28.02
C ALA A 157 11.44 -21.42 27.97
N GLY A 158 12.16 -22.50 27.62
CA GLY A 158 11.61 -23.85 27.60
C GLY A 158 10.40 -24.00 26.66
N ALA A 159 9.36 -24.68 27.12
CA ALA A 159 8.12 -24.85 26.36
C ALA A 159 7.45 -23.50 25.97
N ARG A 160 7.59 -22.47 26.82
CA ARG A 160 6.99 -21.14 26.59
C ARG A 160 7.65 -20.40 25.43
N GLY A 161 8.98 -20.47 25.32
CA GLY A 161 9.70 -19.82 24.23
C GLY A 161 9.46 -20.48 22.87
N ALA A 162 9.24 -21.80 22.84
CA ALA A 162 8.82 -22.48 21.61
C ALA A 162 7.38 -22.08 21.20
N ALA A 163 6.46 -21.94 22.17
CA ALA A 163 5.10 -21.48 21.92
C ALA A 163 5.06 -20.03 21.40
N ALA A 164 5.85 -19.13 21.99
CA ALA A 164 5.97 -17.73 21.55
C ALA A 164 6.45 -17.61 20.10
N VAL A 165 7.47 -18.38 19.70
CA VAL A 165 7.96 -18.40 18.31
C VAL A 165 6.86 -18.91 17.35
N HIS A 166 6.08 -19.90 17.76
CA HIS A 166 4.98 -20.41 16.96
C HIS A 166 3.83 -19.38 16.80
N LEU A 167 3.48 -18.70 17.89
CA LEU A 167 2.45 -17.66 17.89
C LEU A 167 2.87 -16.45 17.05
N ALA A 168 4.11 -15.99 17.19
CA ALA A 168 4.68 -14.94 16.36
C ALA A 168 4.62 -15.31 14.86
N GLY A 169 4.92 -16.56 14.51
CA GLY A 169 4.77 -17.06 13.15
C GLY A 169 3.32 -17.03 12.63
N LYS A 170 2.34 -17.37 13.47
CA LYS A 170 0.91 -17.25 13.14
C LYS A 170 0.50 -15.80 12.93
N ALA A 171 0.91 -14.90 13.83
CA ALA A 171 0.61 -13.48 13.76
C ALA A 171 1.20 -12.83 12.49
N VAL A 172 2.48 -13.08 12.19
CA VAL A 172 3.12 -12.60 10.95
C VAL A 172 2.40 -13.12 9.71
N ARG A 173 1.95 -14.38 9.73
CA ARG A 173 1.17 -14.96 8.63
C ARG A 173 -0.18 -14.26 8.48
N ALA A 174 -0.91 -14.03 9.57
CA ALA A 174 -2.20 -13.37 9.55
C ALA A 174 -2.09 -11.94 9.00
N VAL A 175 -1.09 -11.18 9.46
CA VAL A 175 -0.80 -9.83 8.95
C VAL A 175 -0.47 -9.84 7.47
N ALA A 176 0.43 -10.75 7.05
CA ALA A 176 0.86 -10.82 5.66
C ALA A 176 -0.27 -11.26 4.71
N LEU A 177 -1.12 -12.21 5.12
CA LEU A 177 -2.34 -12.55 4.39
C LEU A 177 -3.31 -11.37 4.33
N GLY A 178 -3.46 -10.65 5.44
CA GLY A 178 -4.23 -9.41 5.51
C GLY A 178 -3.82 -8.43 4.43
N VAL A 179 -2.52 -8.10 4.36
CA VAL A 179 -1.97 -7.16 3.37
C VAL A 179 -2.22 -7.60 1.93
N VAL A 180 -1.97 -8.88 1.61
CA VAL A 180 -2.13 -9.38 0.23
C VAL A 180 -3.60 -9.40 -0.19
N VAL A 181 -4.48 -9.90 0.67
CA VAL A 181 -5.93 -9.96 0.39
C VAL A 181 -6.51 -8.55 0.28
N THR A 182 -6.15 -7.63 1.18
CA THR A 182 -6.60 -6.25 1.10
C THR A 182 -6.12 -5.58 -0.18
N ALA A 183 -4.86 -5.79 -0.57
CA ALA A 183 -4.29 -5.21 -1.78
C ALA A 183 -4.98 -5.72 -3.05
N LEU A 184 -5.31 -7.02 -3.10
CA LEU A 184 -6.03 -7.60 -4.23
C LEU A 184 -7.46 -7.03 -4.33
N VAL A 185 -8.19 -6.99 -3.21
CA VAL A 185 -9.55 -6.43 -3.17
C VAL A 185 -9.54 -4.94 -3.54
N GLN A 186 -8.60 -4.16 -3.01
CA GLN A 186 -8.47 -2.74 -3.34
C GLN A 186 -8.09 -2.51 -4.81
N ALA A 187 -7.16 -3.28 -5.36
CA ALA A 187 -6.78 -3.16 -6.76
C ALA A 187 -7.95 -3.52 -7.69
N LEU A 188 -8.68 -4.60 -7.40
CA LEU A 188 -9.85 -4.99 -8.19
C LEU A 188 -10.98 -3.97 -8.08
N ALA A 189 -11.34 -3.54 -6.86
CA ALA A 189 -12.40 -2.57 -6.65
C ALA A 189 -12.02 -1.20 -7.24
N GLY A 190 -10.80 -0.73 -7.02
CA GLY A 190 -10.28 0.51 -7.60
C GLY A 190 -10.21 0.44 -9.12
N GLY A 191 -9.72 -0.67 -9.67
CA GLY A 191 -9.62 -0.89 -11.11
C GLY A 191 -10.97 -0.95 -11.82
N LEU A 192 -11.97 -1.59 -11.20
CA LEU A 192 -13.35 -1.55 -11.68
C LEU A 192 -13.90 -0.11 -11.66
N GLY A 193 -13.60 0.67 -10.63
CA GLY A 193 -13.96 2.09 -10.57
C GLY A 193 -13.37 2.89 -11.74
N LEU A 194 -12.09 2.67 -12.06
CA LEU A 194 -11.41 3.33 -13.18
C LEU A 194 -11.97 2.91 -14.54
N LEU A 195 -12.33 1.63 -14.71
CA LEU A 195 -12.92 1.12 -15.94
C LEU A 195 -14.34 1.67 -16.16
N VAL A 196 -15.16 1.72 -15.12
CA VAL A 196 -16.53 2.27 -15.20
C VAL A 196 -16.50 3.77 -15.47
N ALA A 197 -15.51 4.48 -14.94
CA ALA A 197 -15.32 5.91 -15.16
C ALA A 197 -14.58 6.24 -16.48
N ASP A 198 -14.36 5.25 -17.34
CA ASP A 198 -13.70 5.36 -18.65
C ASP A 198 -12.35 6.11 -18.60
N VAL A 199 -11.60 5.91 -17.52
CA VAL A 199 -10.30 6.57 -17.32
C VAL A 199 -9.26 5.93 -18.24
N PRO A 200 -8.50 6.73 -19.02
CA PRO A 200 -7.46 6.20 -19.88
C PRO A 200 -6.39 5.47 -19.05
N PHE A 201 -5.85 4.39 -19.60
CA PHE A 201 -4.85 3.54 -18.94
C PHE A 201 -5.31 2.89 -17.62
N ALA A 202 -6.62 2.64 -17.44
CA ALA A 202 -7.18 1.97 -16.26
C ALA A 202 -6.43 0.69 -15.85
N GLY A 203 -5.98 -0.13 -16.81
CA GLY A 203 -5.20 -1.34 -16.53
C GLY A 203 -3.85 -1.07 -15.86
N VAL A 204 -3.13 -0.02 -16.29
CA VAL A 204 -1.84 0.36 -15.71
C VAL A 204 -2.03 1.01 -14.35
N LEU A 205 -3.03 1.89 -14.22
CA LEU A 205 -3.38 2.50 -12.94
C LEU A 205 -3.80 1.44 -11.91
N THR A 206 -4.49 0.38 -12.34
CA THR A 206 -4.83 -0.77 -11.51
C THR A 206 -3.60 -1.54 -11.05
N ALA A 207 -2.66 -1.79 -11.96
CA ALA A 207 -1.40 -2.46 -11.62
C ALA A 207 -0.56 -1.61 -10.65
N LEU A 208 -0.53 -0.28 -10.86
CA LEU A 208 0.11 0.67 -9.96
C LEU A 208 -0.57 0.69 -8.58
N MET A 209 -1.90 0.72 -8.53
CA MET A 209 -2.67 0.61 -7.29
C MET A 209 -2.35 -0.68 -6.54
N PHE A 210 -2.23 -1.81 -7.23
CA PHE A 210 -1.85 -3.07 -6.60
C PHE A 210 -0.46 -2.98 -5.95
N VAL A 211 0.54 -2.44 -6.67
CA VAL A 211 1.90 -2.26 -6.13
C VAL A 211 1.88 -1.30 -4.93
N LEU A 212 1.15 -0.19 -5.03
CA LEU A 212 1.03 0.80 -3.94
C LEU A 212 0.28 0.23 -2.73
N ALA A 213 -0.74 -0.60 -2.94
CA ALA A 213 -1.48 -1.27 -1.87
C ALA A 213 -0.62 -2.33 -1.16
N VAL A 214 0.19 -3.10 -1.91
CA VAL A 214 1.20 -4.01 -1.34
C VAL A 214 2.27 -3.23 -0.57
N ALA A 215 2.68 -2.05 -1.07
CA ALA A 215 3.58 -1.11 -0.40
C ALA A 215 2.92 -0.31 0.74
N GLN A 216 1.66 -0.61 1.08
CA GLN A 216 0.90 0.00 2.18
C GLN A 216 0.65 1.51 2.06
N ILE A 217 0.83 2.07 0.86
CA ILE A 217 0.44 3.43 0.49
C ILE A 217 -1.07 3.48 0.19
N GLY A 218 -1.64 2.37 -0.29
CA GLY A 218 -3.06 2.24 -0.61
C GLY A 218 -3.43 2.65 -2.04
N ALA A 219 -4.70 2.48 -2.40
CA ALA A 219 -5.23 2.80 -3.73
C ALA A 219 -5.74 4.25 -3.88
N VAL A 220 -6.00 4.94 -2.75
CA VAL A 220 -6.61 6.27 -2.70
C VAL A 220 -5.84 7.33 -3.50
N PRO A 221 -4.49 7.42 -3.43
CA PRO A 221 -3.77 8.46 -4.19
C PRO A 221 -4.01 8.35 -5.69
N VAL A 222 -4.08 7.13 -6.23
CA VAL A 222 -4.31 6.91 -7.66
C VAL A 222 -5.74 7.27 -8.05
N LEU A 223 -6.73 6.87 -7.23
CA LEU A 223 -8.14 7.15 -7.48
C LEU A 223 -8.46 8.65 -7.40
N VAL A 224 -7.88 9.37 -6.43
CA VAL A 224 -8.04 10.82 -6.29
C VAL A 224 -7.42 11.55 -7.48
N CYS A 225 -6.21 11.18 -7.90
CA CYS A 225 -5.59 11.75 -9.10
C CYS A 225 -6.43 11.51 -10.35
N ALA A 226 -7.01 10.31 -10.51
CA ALA A 226 -7.91 9.99 -11.61
C ALA A 226 -9.23 10.78 -11.55
N ALA A 227 -9.79 11.01 -10.37
CA ALA A 227 -11.00 11.81 -10.20
C ALA A 227 -10.77 13.29 -10.54
N VAL A 228 -9.63 13.86 -10.15
CA VAL A 228 -9.22 15.23 -10.54
C VAL A 228 -9.09 15.34 -12.05
N TRP A 229 -8.53 14.31 -12.71
CA TRP A 229 -8.41 14.27 -14.16
C TRP A 229 -9.79 14.26 -14.87
N LEU A 230 -10.73 13.45 -14.38
CA LEU A 230 -12.09 13.41 -14.91
C LEU A 230 -12.81 14.76 -14.74
N TYR A 231 -12.58 15.44 -13.62
CA TYR A 231 -13.14 16.76 -13.36
C TYR A 231 -12.65 17.79 -14.38
N TRP A 232 -11.36 17.77 -14.74
CA TRP A 232 -10.82 18.64 -15.80
C TRP A 232 -11.22 18.24 -17.21
N SER A 233 -11.72 17.01 -17.40
CA SER A 233 -12.18 16.51 -18.69
C SER A 233 -13.69 16.77 -18.91
N ASP A 234 -14.29 17.70 -18.15
CA ASP A 234 -15.73 18.01 -18.11
C ASP A 234 -16.65 16.82 -17.77
N GLN A 235 -16.10 15.74 -17.20
CA GLN A 235 -16.86 14.57 -16.76
C GLN A 235 -17.17 14.61 -15.27
N VAL A 236 -17.84 15.68 -14.83
CA VAL A 236 -18.09 15.96 -13.39
C VAL A 236 -18.84 14.81 -12.70
N GLY A 237 -19.81 14.19 -13.38
CA GLY A 237 -20.55 13.05 -12.83
C GLY A 237 -19.68 11.83 -12.54
N ALA A 238 -18.76 11.49 -13.46
CA ALA A 238 -17.81 10.40 -13.28
C ALA A 238 -16.75 10.75 -12.22
N ALA A 239 -16.29 12.00 -12.18
CA ALA A 239 -15.33 12.48 -11.18
C ALA A 239 -15.89 12.37 -9.75
N VAL A 240 -17.13 12.82 -9.52
CA VAL A 240 -17.78 12.73 -8.20
C VAL A 240 -18.05 11.28 -7.83
N ALA A 241 -18.54 10.46 -8.77
CA ALA A 241 -18.75 9.03 -8.54
C ALA A 241 -17.44 8.31 -8.15
N LEU A 242 -16.34 8.60 -8.85
CA LEU A 242 -15.03 8.02 -8.57
C LEU A 242 -14.44 8.51 -7.24
N LEU A 243 -14.67 9.77 -6.86
CA LEU A 243 -14.29 10.31 -5.55
C LEU A 243 -15.02 9.60 -4.41
N VAL A 244 -16.34 9.43 -4.52
CA VAL A 244 -17.13 8.68 -3.53
C VAL A 244 -16.66 7.22 -3.48
N TRP A 245 -16.43 6.61 -4.63
CA TRP A 245 -15.88 5.26 -4.72
C TRP A 245 -14.49 5.15 -4.07
N SER A 246 -13.64 6.18 -4.18
CA SER A 246 -12.32 6.20 -3.56
C SER A 246 -12.38 6.14 -2.03
N VAL A 247 -13.39 6.75 -1.41
CA VAL A 247 -13.63 6.67 0.04
C VAL A 247 -14.05 5.25 0.43
N VAL A 248 -14.90 4.60 -0.36
CA VAL A 248 -15.28 3.20 -0.13
C VAL A 248 -14.07 2.29 -0.25
N VAL A 249 -13.27 2.43 -1.32
CA VAL A 249 -12.08 1.59 -1.53
C VAL A 249 -10.99 1.86 -0.48
N GLY A 250 -10.85 3.12 -0.05
CA GLY A 250 -9.92 3.53 1.01
C GLY A 250 -10.37 3.19 2.42
N THR A 251 -11.63 2.81 2.64
CA THR A 251 -12.08 2.29 3.95
C THR A 251 -11.97 0.77 4.02
N LEU A 252 -11.87 0.07 2.88
CA LEU A 252 -11.71 -1.38 2.85
C LEU A 252 -10.44 -1.86 3.57
N ASP A 253 -9.30 -1.18 3.45
CA ASP A 253 -8.08 -1.58 4.16
C ASP A 253 -8.20 -1.42 5.69
N ASN A 254 -8.90 -0.37 6.14
CA ASN A 254 -9.15 -0.05 7.54
C ASN A 254 -10.12 -1.04 8.21
N VAL A 255 -10.91 -1.79 7.43
CA VAL A 255 -11.85 -2.81 7.93
C VAL A 255 -11.32 -4.22 7.71
N LEU A 256 -10.88 -4.55 6.50
CA LEU A 256 -10.43 -5.90 6.16
C LEU A 256 -9.15 -6.26 6.92
N ARG A 257 -8.23 -5.32 7.12
CA ARG A 257 -6.96 -5.62 7.80
C ARG A 257 -7.19 -5.99 9.28
N PRO A 258 -7.93 -5.22 10.10
CA PRO A 258 -8.24 -5.64 11.48
C PRO A 258 -9.06 -6.92 11.57
N VAL A 259 -10.01 -7.14 10.66
CA VAL A 259 -10.84 -8.36 10.63
C VAL A 259 -9.99 -9.61 10.35
N LEU A 260 -9.07 -9.52 9.38
CA LEU A 260 -8.15 -10.62 9.04
C LEU A 260 -7.06 -10.83 10.10
N ILE A 261 -6.63 -9.76 10.78
CA ILE A 261 -5.67 -9.86 11.89
C ILE A 261 -6.33 -10.43 13.15
N ARG A 262 -7.59 -10.09 13.44
CA ARG A 262 -8.37 -10.65 14.56
C ARG A 262 -8.48 -12.17 14.49
N GLN A 263 -8.51 -12.76 13.30
CA GLN A 263 -8.47 -14.22 13.14
C GLN A 263 -7.15 -14.87 13.59
N GLY A 264 -6.10 -14.08 13.86
CA GLY A 264 -4.78 -14.55 14.31
C GLY A 264 -4.38 -14.16 15.73
N ALA A 265 -4.95 -13.09 16.30
CA ALA A 265 -4.74 -12.64 17.68
C ALA A 265 -5.88 -11.69 18.13
N ASP A 266 -6.53 -12.00 19.25
CA ASP A 266 -7.58 -11.16 19.86
C ASP A 266 -6.96 -9.96 20.57
N LEU A 267 -6.62 -8.91 19.81
CA LEU A 267 -6.10 -7.67 20.38
C LEU A 267 -7.19 -6.58 20.41
N PRO A 268 -7.38 -5.89 21.55
CA PRO A 268 -8.28 -4.74 21.63
C PRO A 268 -7.84 -3.62 20.67
N LEU A 269 -8.81 -3.03 19.95
CA LEU A 269 -8.56 -1.97 18.96
C LEU A 269 -7.83 -0.75 19.55
N LEU A 270 -8.12 -0.41 20.82
CA LEU A 270 -7.42 0.65 21.57
C LEU A 270 -5.92 0.41 21.64
N LEU A 271 -5.49 -0.85 21.75
CA LEU A 271 -4.09 -1.21 21.83
C LEU A 271 -3.39 -0.96 20.49
N ILE A 272 -4.04 -1.26 19.36
CA ILE A 272 -3.50 -0.95 18.03
C ILE A 272 -3.29 0.56 17.87
N PHE A 273 -4.27 1.38 18.27
CA PHE A 273 -4.14 2.85 18.22
C PHE A 273 -3.02 3.37 19.14
N ALA A 274 -2.92 2.84 20.36
CA ALA A 274 -1.82 3.17 21.27
C ALA A 274 -0.45 2.78 20.66
N GLY A 275 -0.39 1.64 19.97
CA GLY A 275 0.79 1.19 19.25
C GLY A 275 1.17 2.11 18.09
N VAL A 276 0.20 2.56 17.28
CA VAL A 276 0.44 3.51 16.18
C VAL A 276 0.93 4.85 16.74
N ILE A 277 0.24 5.41 17.73
CA ILE A 277 0.57 6.71 18.32
C ILE A 277 1.95 6.66 19.01
N GLY A 278 2.19 5.65 19.84
CA GLY A 278 3.47 5.45 20.51
C GLY A 278 4.61 5.16 19.53
N GLY A 279 4.30 4.43 18.45
CA GLY A 279 5.22 4.19 17.35
C GLY A 279 5.63 5.48 16.65
N ILE A 280 4.67 6.34 16.28
CA ILE A 280 4.93 7.64 15.64
C ILE A 280 5.84 8.50 16.52
N ILE A 281 5.56 8.55 17.82
CA ILE A 281 6.33 9.34 18.78
C ILE A 281 7.77 8.80 18.92
N GLY A 282 7.96 7.48 18.92
CA GLY A 282 9.27 6.85 19.14
C GLY A 282 10.14 6.68 17.88
N PHE A 283 9.53 6.37 16.74
CA PHE A 283 10.23 5.96 15.51
C PHE A 283 9.81 6.77 14.27
N GLY A 284 9.04 7.85 14.45
CA GLY A 284 8.56 8.68 13.35
C GLY A 284 7.62 7.92 12.40
N LEU A 285 7.69 8.21 11.11
CA LEU A 285 6.79 7.59 10.10
C LEU A 285 6.92 6.05 10.05
N ILE A 286 8.12 5.52 10.31
CA ILE A 286 8.38 4.06 10.38
C ILE A 286 7.64 3.45 11.58
N GLY A 287 7.43 4.23 12.63
CA GLY A 287 6.72 3.84 13.84
C GLY A 287 5.26 3.45 13.64
N ILE A 288 4.60 3.95 12.60
CA ILE A 288 3.24 3.52 12.21
C ILE A 288 3.22 2.00 11.92
N PHE A 289 4.31 1.46 11.39
CA PHE A 289 4.45 0.05 11.05
C PHE A 289 4.95 -0.80 12.22
N VAL A 290 5.91 -0.28 12.98
CA VAL A 290 6.61 -1.03 14.03
C VAL A 290 5.83 -1.03 15.35
N GLY A 291 5.17 0.09 15.69
CA GLY A 291 4.52 0.29 16.98
C GLY A 291 3.42 -0.73 17.30
N PRO A 292 2.43 -0.95 16.42
CA PRO A 292 1.38 -1.95 16.65
C PRO A 292 1.91 -3.38 16.75
N VAL A 293 2.96 -3.72 15.99
CA VAL A 293 3.56 -5.06 15.98
C VAL A 293 4.30 -5.33 17.28
N VAL A 294 5.12 -4.38 17.74
CA VAL A 294 5.84 -4.49 19.01
C VAL A 294 4.87 -4.56 20.17
N LEU A 295 3.83 -3.72 20.16
CA LEU A 295 2.84 -3.69 21.23
C LEU A 295 1.94 -4.93 21.24
N ALA A 296 1.58 -5.46 20.08
CA ALA A 296 0.89 -6.75 19.95
C ALA A 296 1.70 -7.88 20.61
N VAL A 297 2.99 -7.98 20.29
CA VAL A 297 3.88 -8.99 20.88
C VAL A 297 4.02 -8.79 22.38
N ALA A 298 4.23 -7.55 22.83
CA ALA A 298 4.36 -7.24 24.26
C ALA A 298 3.09 -7.58 25.03
N TYR A 299 1.92 -7.18 24.52
CA TYR A 299 0.63 -7.46 25.15
C TYR A 299 0.33 -8.94 25.23
N THR A 300 0.54 -9.69 24.16
CA THR A 300 0.29 -11.14 24.19
C THR A 300 1.21 -11.87 25.17
N LEU A 301 2.48 -11.45 25.28
CA LEU A 301 3.39 -12.00 26.29
C LEU A 301 2.96 -11.64 27.73
N LEU A 302 2.39 -10.45 27.92
CA LEU A 302 1.95 -9.95 29.22
C LEU A 302 0.62 -10.59 29.66
N GLU A 303 -0.31 -10.78 28.73
CA GLU A 303 -1.58 -11.48 28.94
C GLU A 303 -1.37 -12.97 29.25
N ASP A 304 -0.46 -13.63 28.54
CA ASP A 304 -0.05 -15.01 28.84
C ASP A 304 0.57 -15.11 30.26
N TRP A 305 1.30 -14.09 30.70
CA TRP A 305 1.87 -14.03 32.06
C TRP A 305 0.81 -13.78 33.14
N MET A 306 -0.12 -12.84 32.93
CA MET A 306 -1.18 -12.52 33.91
C MET A 306 -2.20 -13.65 34.08
N ASN A 307 -2.56 -14.34 32.99
CA ASN A 307 -3.50 -15.46 33.04
C ASN A 307 -2.90 -16.73 33.69
N GLU A 308 -1.61 -16.70 34.05
CA GLU A 308 -0.89 -17.80 34.71
C GLU A 308 -1.18 -17.87 36.22
N GLU A 309 -1.53 -16.75 36.87
CA GLU A 309 -1.89 -16.72 38.29
C GLU A 309 -3.33 -17.23 38.54
N ALA A 310 -4.26 -16.94 37.63
CA ALA A 310 -5.66 -17.35 37.76
C ALA A 310 -5.91 -18.87 37.59
N ARG A 311 -4.92 -19.64 37.11
CA ARG A 311 -4.99 -21.12 37.00
C ARG A 311 -4.32 -21.85 38.16
N ARG A 312 -3.72 -21.14 39.11
CA ARG A 312 -3.07 -21.69 40.31
C ARG A 312 -3.88 -21.50 41.61
N GLY A 313 -5.02 -20.80 41.55
CA GLY A 313 -6.05 -20.78 42.60
C GLY A 313 -7.20 -21.70 42.25
#